data_AF-A0A1A7KH17-F1
#
_entry.id   AF-A0A1A7KH17-F1
#
_cell.length_a   1.000
_cell.length_b   1.000
_cell.length_c   1.000
_cell.angle_alpha   90.00
_cell.angle_beta   90.00
_cell.angle_gamma   90.00
#
_symmetry.space_group_name_H-M   'P 1'
#
loop_
_entity.id
_entity.type
_entity.pdbx_description
1 polymer ?
#
loop_
_entity_poly.entity_id
_entity_poly.type
_entity_poly.pdbx_seq_one_letter_code
_entity_poly.pdbx_strand_id
1 'polypeptide(L)'
;MGYIETKIDEAFITTFLLPREKVVTDFLMNVLSSQYQFREDDRKIEVISLYYYATNPLAFLFALPNYEYYAPDKTTQIAELHLKDHSLEDYSYFDVQELCKTVLDENNIDYSAYLNDENHLDFANYWENQNGLEIDFIKNCWKNAKENTRSKTIGFLESSDNSAGIFDLDNGFELPFEIEIDEYLQSRGFLINKEI
;
A
#
# COMPACT_ATOMS: atom_id res chain seq x y z
N MET A 1 -1.51 9.99 25.77
CA MET A 1 -1.09 9.23 24.58
C MET A 1 -1.84 9.64 23.32
N GLY A 2 -3.18 9.62 23.25
CA GLY A 2 -3.89 9.94 21.99
C GLY A 2 -3.57 11.28 21.30
N TYR A 3 -3.16 12.33 22.01
CA TYR A 3 -2.80 13.62 21.37
C TYR A 3 -1.42 13.62 20.70
N ILE A 4 -0.43 12.87 21.23
CA ILE A 4 0.90 12.83 20.62
C ILE A 4 0.91 11.92 19.39
N GLU A 5 0.20 10.80 19.48
CA GLU A 5 0.04 9.85 18.39
C GLU A 5 -0.58 10.51 17.15
N THR A 6 -1.67 11.26 17.31
CA THR A 6 -2.28 12.03 16.21
C THR A 6 -1.33 13.07 15.60
N LYS A 7 -0.46 13.69 16.40
CA LYS A 7 0.54 14.63 15.84
C LYS A 7 1.60 13.92 15.02
N ILE A 8 2.01 12.72 15.45
CA ILE A 8 2.94 11.90 14.67
C ILE A 8 2.25 11.43 13.39
N ASP A 9 0.96 11.03 13.44
CA ASP A 9 0.16 10.71 12.25
C ASP A 9 0.17 11.88 11.24
N GLU A 10 -0.20 13.08 11.70
CA GLU A 10 -0.25 14.28 10.86
C GLU A 10 1.11 14.62 10.24
N ALA A 11 2.18 14.53 11.03
CA ALA A 11 3.54 14.78 10.57
C ALA A 11 4.00 13.74 9.55
N PHE A 12 3.67 12.46 9.76
CA PHE A 12 4.01 11.35 8.87
C PHE A 12 3.25 11.46 7.54
N ILE A 13 1.95 11.74 7.60
CA ILE A 13 1.11 11.99 6.42
C ILE A 13 1.70 13.15 5.61
N THR A 14 2.01 14.27 6.27
CA THR A 14 2.47 15.49 5.60
C THR A 14 3.85 15.33 4.98
N THR A 15 4.77 14.70 5.71
CA THR A 15 6.18 14.59 5.30
C THR A 15 6.39 13.47 4.29
N PHE A 16 5.74 12.32 4.49
CA PHE A 16 6.02 11.13 3.70
C PHE A 16 4.88 10.78 2.73
N LEU A 17 3.62 10.76 3.16
CA LEU A 17 2.54 10.23 2.32
C LEU A 17 2.08 11.22 1.25
N LEU A 18 1.69 12.44 1.63
CA LEU A 18 1.13 13.44 0.71
C LEU A 18 2.03 13.75 -0.51
N PRO A 19 3.36 13.91 -0.37
CA PRO A 19 4.23 14.15 -1.53
C PRO A 19 4.18 13.05 -2.60
N ARG A 20 3.77 11.83 -2.22
CA ARG A 20 3.74 10.64 -3.08
C ARG A 20 2.39 10.44 -3.77
N GLU A 21 1.32 11.09 -3.28
CA GLU A 21 -0.06 10.84 -3.69
C GLU A 21 -0.25 10.90 -5.20
N LYS A 22 0.30 11.94 -5.84
CA LYS A 22 0.18 12.14 -7.28
C LYS A 22 0.81 11.00 -8.07
N VAL A 23 2.05 10.63 -7.73
CA VAL A 23 2.82 9.61 -8.46
C VAL A 23 2.16 8.24 -8.31
N VAL A 24 1.73 7.90 -7.09
CA VAL A 24 1.05 6.63 -6.81
C VAL A 24 -0.31 6.58 -7.53
N THR A 25 -1.09 7.66 -7.47
CA THR A 25 -2.39 7.73 -8.16
C THR A 25 -2.24 7.61 -9.68
N ASP A 26 -1.28 8.33 -10.28
CA ASP A 26 -1.02 8.26 -11.73
C ASP A 26 -0.60 6.85 -12.16
N PHE A 27 0.24 6.17 -11.38
CA PHE A 27 0.60 4.77 -11.62
C PHE A 27 -0.64 3.87 -11.61
N LEU A 28 -1.48 3.97 -10.58
CA LEU A 28 -2.72 3.18 -10.49
C LEU A 28 -3.70 3.52 -11.62
N MET A 29 -3.76 4.78 -12.06
CA MET A 29 -4.56 5.16 -13.24
C MET A 29 -4.05 4.48 -14.51
N ASN A 30 -2.75 4.37 -14.71
CA ASN A 30 -2.17 3.68 -15.87
C ASN A 30 -2.47 2.17 -15.82
N VAL A 31 -2.37 1.56 -14.63
CA VAL A 31 -2.79 0.17 -14.35
C VAL A 31 -4.26 -0.04 -14.73
N LEU A 32 -5.15 0.81 -14.25
CA LEU A 32 -6.60 0.69 -14.45
C LEU A 32 -7.06 1.06 -15.87
N SER A 33 -6.30 1.88 -16.59
CA SER A 33 -6.61 2.30 -17.96
C SER A 33 -6.07 1.34 -19.02
N SER A 34 -5.56 0.16 -18.62
CA SER A 34 -4.97 -0.84 -19.53
C SER A 34 -3.83 -0.28 -20.38
N GLN A 35 -3.03 0.67 -19.85
CA GLN A 35 -1.82 1.13 -20.54
C GLN A 35 -0.72 0.05 -20.54
N TYR A 36 -0.78 -0.87 -19.58
CA TYR A 36 0.10 -2.02 -19.48
C TYR A 36 -0.52 -3.22 -20.21
N GLN A 37 0.31 -3.92 -20.98
CA GLN A 37 -0.05 -5.20 -21.55
C GLN A 37 0.32 -6.30 -20.55
N PHE A 38 -0.58 -6.53 -19.59
CA PHE A 38 -0.36 -7.52 -18.54
C PHE A 38 -0.32 -8.97 -19.05
N ARG A 39 -0.97 -9.25 -20.18
CA ARG A 39 -1.08 -10.60 -20.73
C ARG A 39 -0.82 -10.66 -22.24
N GLU A 40 -0.37 -11.82 -22.65
CA GLU A 40 -0.13 -12.21 -24.04
C GLU A 40 -1.45 -12.42 -24.80
N ASP A 41 -2.52 -12.83 -24.09
CA ASP A 41 -3.86 -12.94 -24.63
C ASP A 41 -4.66 -11.64 -24.43
N ASP A 42 -5.62 -11.36 -25.32
CA ASP A 42 -6.52 -10.19 -25.23
C ASP A 42 -7.58 -10.33 -24.11
N ARG A 43 -7.34 -11.20 -23.12
CA ARG A 43 -8.27 -11.41 -22.02
C ARG A 43 -8.30 -10.18 -21.14
N LYS A 44 -9.50 -9.65 -20.92
CA LYS A 44 -9.72 -8.54 -20.01
C LYS A 44 -9.32 -8.92 -18.58
N ILE A 45 -8.50 -8.07 -17.96
CA ILE A 45 -8.16 -8.19 -16.53
C ILE A 45 -9.27 -7.56 -15.68
N GLU A 46 -9.86 -8.37 -14.83
CA GLU A 46 -10.94 -8.00 -13.90
C GLU A 46 -10.45 -7.97 -12.45
N VAL A 47 -9.40 -8.73 -12.13
CA VAL A 47 -8.78 -8.78 -10.79
C VAL A 47 -7.27 -8.52 -10.88
N ILE A 48 -6.80 -7.57 -10.09
CA ILE A 48 -5.38 -7.21 -9.97
C ILE A 48 -4.92 -7.42 -8.53
N SER A 49 -3.72 -7.96 -8.38
CA SER A 49 -2.97 -7.89 -7.12
C SER A 49 -2.01 -6.70 -7.18
N LEU A 50 -2.01 -5.91 -6.11
CA LEU A 50 -1.11 -4.81 -5.87
C LEU A 50 -0.19 -5.21 -4.70
N TYR A 51 1.09 -5.44 -4.97
CA TYR A 51 2.06 -5.79 -3.95
C TYR A 51 2.85 -4.57 -3.50
N TYR A 52 3.13 -4.50 -2.21
CA TYR A 52 4.01 -3.50 -1.60
C TYR A 52 5.10 -4.17 -0.78
N TYR A 53 6.24 -3.47 -0.58
CA TYR A 53 7.30 -3.97 0.29
C TYR A 53 6.94 -3.78 1.76
N ALA A 54 6.78 -4.85 2.54
CA ALA A 54 6.29 -4.73 3.92
C ALA A 54 7.16 -3.82 4.82
N THR A 55 8.49 -3.82 4.64
CA THR A 55 9.39 -2.96 5.42
C THR A 55 9.33 -1.49 5.02
N ASN A 56 8.86 -1.18 3.81
CA ASN A 56 8.65 0.18 3.33
C ASN A 56 7.59 0.16 2.21
N PRO A 57 6.28 0.24 2.56
CA PRO A 57 5.20 0.01 1.61
C PRO A 57 5.15 0.97 0.43
N LEU A 58 5.88 2.07 0.52
CA LEU A 58 5.94 3.07 -0.52
C LEU A 58 7.28 3.12 -1.26
N ALA A 59 8.27 2.28 -0.94
CA ALA A 59 9.49 2.21 -1.74
C ALA A 59 9.20 1.74 -3.17
N PHE A 60 8.39 0.68 -3.29
CA PHE A 60 7.95 0.17 -4.57
C PHE A 60 6.56 -0.48 -4.49
N LEU A 61 5.81 -0.35 -5.58
CA LEU A 61 4.52 -1.00 -5.78
C LEU A 61 4.54 -1.82 -7.07
N PHE A 62 3.99 -3.01 -7.03
CA PHE A 62 3.85 -3.89 -8.19
C PHE A 62 2.38 -4.19 -8.45
N ALA A 63 1.91 -3.99 -9.68
CA ALA A 63 0.59 -4.41 -10.09
C ALA A 63 0.68 -5.52 -11.15
N LEU A 64 -0.13 -6.56 -10.99
CA LEU A 64 -0.19 -7.69 -11.91
C LEU A 64 -1.57 -8.37 -11.87
N PRO A 65 -1.93 -9.16 -12.91
CA PRO A 65 -3.09 -10.03 -12.85
C PRO A 65 -3.02 -10.94 -11.62
N ASN A 66 -4.11 -11.04 -10.88
CA ASN A 66 -4.16 -11.91 -9.71
C ASN A 66 -4.04 -13.39 -10.11
N TYR A 67 -3.07 -14.10 -9.54
CA TYR A 67 -2.73 -15.46 -9.96
C TYR A 67 -3.78 -16.53 -9.59
N GLU A 68 -4.77 -16.20 -8.76
CA GLU A 68 -5.90 -17.10 -8.52
C GLU A 68 -6.84 -17.18 -9.74
N TYR A 69 -6.82 -16.17 -10.61
CA TYR A 69 -7.68 -16.09 -11.80
C TYR A 69 -6.96 -16.25 -13.13
N TYR A 70 -5.66 -15.93 -13.15
CA TYR A 70 -4.89 -15.74 -14.37
C TYR A 70 -3.61 -16.57 -14.32
N ALA A 71 -3.40 -17.41 -15.34
CA ALA A 71 -2.24 -18.28 -15.40
C ALA A 71 -0.94 -17.45 -15.49
N PRO A 72 0.06 -17.68 -14.62
CA PRO A 72 1.30 -16.88 -14.58
C PRO A 72 2.15 -16.97 -15.85
N ASP A 73 2.08 -18.09 -16.57
CA ASP A 73 2.83 -18.35 -17.79
C ASP A 73 2.41 -17.45 -18.97
N LYS A 74 1.24 -16.84 -18.88
CA LYS A 74 0.70 -15.89 -19.88
C LYS A 74 0.85 -14.43 -19.46
N THR A 75 1.42 -14.16 -18.29
CA THR A 75 1.71 -12.80 -17.82
C THR A 75 2.94 -12.26 -18.52
N THR A 76 2.78 -11.21 -19.31
CA THR A 76 3.86 -10.59 -20.11
C THR A 76 4.53 -9.43 -19.40
N GLN A 77 3.81 -8.78 -18.49
CA GLN A 77 4.30 -7.60 -17.78
C GLN A 77 3.82 -7.59 -16.34
N ILE A 78 4.71 -7.17 -15.46
CA ILE A 78 4.39 -6.67 -14.12
C ILE A 78 4.60 -5.15 -14.18
N ALA A 79 3.59 -4.39 -13.79
CA ALA A 79 3.70 -2.94 -13.73
C ALA A 79 4.39 -2.57 -12.43
N GLU A 80 5.47 -1.81 -12.50
CA GLU A 80 6.28 -1.46 -11.33
C GLU A 80 6.31 0.06 -11.16
N LEU A 81 6.14 0.50 -9.92
CA LEU A 81 6.43 1.86 -9.50
C LEU A 81 7.60 1.82 -8.52
N HIS A 82 8.67 2.53 -8.85
CA HIS A 82 9.80 2.78 -7.97
C HIS A 82 9.82 4.29 -7.68
N LEU A 83 9.55 4.71 -6.44
CA LEU A 83 9.38 6.15 -6.15
C LEU A 83 10.64 6.97 -6.40
N LYS A 84 11.81 6.38 -6.21
CA LYS A 84 13.11 6.99 -6.54
C LYS A 84 13.21 7.45 -7.99
N ASP A 85 12.54 6.77 -8.93
CA ASP A 85 12.55 7.14 -10.36
C ASP A 85 11.72 8.42 -10.63
N HIS A 86 10.97 8.86 -9.62
CA HIS A 86 10.17 10.09 -9.61
C HIS A 86 10.75 11.16 -8.68
N SER A 87 12.05 11.07 -8.32
CA SER A 87 12.73 12.00 -7.41
C SER A 87 12.12 12.04 -5.99
N LEU A 88 11.45 10.96 -5.58
CA LEU A 88 10.92 10.79 -4.23
C LEU A 88 11.80 9.76 -3.52
N GLU A 89 12.64 10.22 -2.59
CA GLU A 89 13.52 9.34 -1.82
C GLU A 89 12.71 8.42 -0.91
N ASP A 90 13.05 7.14 -0.87
CA ASP A 90 12.46 6.18 0.07
C ASP A 90 12.80 6.60 1.51
N TYR A 91 11.78 6.73 2.37
CA TYR A 91 12.05 6.97 3.78
C TYR A 91 12.50 5.67 4.45
N SER A 92 13.44 5.75 5.36
CA SER A 92 13.92 4.63 6.15
C SER A 92 13.28 4.63 7.54
N TYR A 93 13.48 3.53 8.27
CA TYR A 93 13.12 3.45 9.69
C TYR A 93 13.79 4.57 10.52
N PHE A 94 14.97 5.05 10.13
CA PHE A 94 15.64 6.17 10.79
C PHE A 94 14.97 7.51 10.50
N ASP A 95 14.51 7.74 9.27
CA ASP A 95 13.80 8.98 8.93
C ASP A 95 12.49 9.08 9.72
N VAL A 96 11.81 7.95 9.92
CA VAL A 96 10.61 7.86 10.76
C VAL A 96 10.93 8.12 12.23
N GLN A 97 12.04 7.58 12.75
CA GLN A 97 12.50 7.88 14.11
C GLN A 97 12.77 9.37 14.32
N GLU A 98 13.49 10.01 13.40
CA GLU A 98 13.84 11.43 13.50
C GLU A 98 12.59 12.33 13.38
N LEU A 99 11.62 11.95 12.54
CA LEU A 99 10.31 12.60 12.52
C LEU A 99 9.62 12.50 13.89
N CYS A 100 9.58 11.31 14.49
CA CYS A 100 8.97 11.11 15.80
C CYS A 100 9.66 11.94 16.88
N LYS A 101 11.00 11.94 16.94
CA LYS A 101 11.77 12.77 17.86
C LYS A 101 11.44 14.26 17.71
N THR A 102 11.39 14.74 16.47
CA THR A 102 11.05 16.14 16.17
C THR A 102 9.69 16.51 16.75
N VAL A 103 8.66 15.68 16.52
CA VAL A 103 7.32 15.91 17.06
C VAL A 103 7.34 15.86 18.60
N LEU A 104 8.07 14.92 19.21
CA LEU A 104 8.16 14.82 20.67
C LEU A 104 8.84 16.04 21.29
N ASP A 105 9.94 16.52 20.70
CA ASP A 105 10.68 17.70 21.13
C ASP A 105 9.82 18.96 21.03
N GLU A 106 9.11 19.16 19.90
CA GLU A 106 8.17 20.28 19.70
C GLU A 106 7.03 20.30 20.73
N ASN A 107 6.72 19.13 21.31
CA ASN A 107 5.68 18.96 22.33
C ASN A 107 6.22 18.86 23.76
N ASN A 108 7.52 19.07 23.97
CA ASN A 108 8.20 18.97 25.27
C ASN A 108 7.98 17.61 25.96
N ILE A 109 7.97 16.52 25.19
CA ILE A 109 7.87 15.16 25.73
C ILE A 109 9.27 14.60 25.94
N ASP A 110 9.60 14.23 27.18
CA ASP A 110 10.84 13.51 27.48
C ASP A 110 10.70 12.04 27.07
N TYR A 111 11.54 11.62 26.12
CA TYR A 111 11.62 10.26 25.60
C TYR A 111 12.95 9.57 25.89
N SER A 112 13.78 10.14 26.77
CA SER A 112 15.11 9.61 27.10
C SER A 112 15.09 8.15 27.58
N ALA A 113 14.02 7.73 28.25
CA ALA A 113 13.83 6.35 28.72
C ALA A 113 13.64 5.31 27.59
N TYR A 114 13.33 5.76 26.37
CA TYR A 114 13.06 4.91 25.20
C TYR A 114 14.13 5.09 24.09
N LEU A 115 15.27 5.67 24.44
CA LEU A 115 16.45 5.69 23.59
C LEU A 115 17.30 4.45 23.89
N ASN A 116 17.82 3.82 22.83
CA ASN A 116 18.85 2.80 22.97
C ASN A 116 20.25 3.41 23.15
N ASP A 117 21.28 2.58 23.31
CA ASP A 117 22.68 3.01 23.50
C ASP A 117 23.26 3.84 22.33
N GLU A 118 22.62 3.79 21.15
CA GLU A 118 22.98 4.55 19.95
C GLU A 118 22.14 5.82 19.78
N ASN A 119 21.31 6.18 20.77
CA ASN A 119 20.31 7.25 20.70
C ASN A 119 19.22 7.06 19.62
N HIS A 120 18.96 5.82 19.20
CA HIS A 120 17.81 5.49 18.35
C HIS A 120 16.55 5.39 19.21
N LEU A 121 15.46 5.99 18.75
CA LEU A 121 14.19 6.03 19.46
C LEU A 121 13.40 4.75 19.16
N ASP A 122 12.97 4.06 20.22
CA ASP A 122 11.91 3.06 20.12
C ASP A 122 10.54 3.77 20.03
N PHE A 123 10.19 4.24 18.84
CA PHE A 123 9.00 5.06 18.63
C PHE A 123 7.69 4.29 18.81
N ALA A 124 7.73 2.95 18.89
CA ALA A 124 6.56 2.13 19.19
C ALA A 124 5.93 2.47 20.56
N ASN A 125 6.71 3.04 21.49
CA ASN A 125 6.18 3.53 22.77
C ASN A 125 5.28 4.78 22.65
N TYR A 126 5.23 5.40 21.46
CA TYR A 126 4.50 6.64 21.18
C TYR A 126 3.57 6.56 19.98
N TRP A 127 3.82 5.64 19.05
CA TRP A 127 3.15 5.57 17.77
C TRP A 127 3.15 4.17 17.17
N GLU A 128 1.96 3.62 16.93
CA GLU A 128 1.76 2.27 16.35
C GLU A 128 1.01 2.30 15.00
N ASN A 129 0.56 3.48 14.54
CA ASN A 129 -0.37 3.62 13.42
C ASN A 129 0.26 3.58 12.03
N GLN A 130 1.59 3.50 11.91
CA GLN A 130 2.31 3.62 10.62
C GLN A 130 1.69 2.79 9.49
N ASN A 131 1.57 1.47 9.70
CA ASN A 131 1.06 0.55 8.69
C ASN A 131 -0.39 0.89 8.27
N GLY A 132 -1.22 1.28 9.24
CA GLY A 132 -2.61 1.67 8.97
C GLY A 132 -2.70 2.89 8.07
N LEU A 133 -1.85 3.90 8.31
CA LEU A 133 -1.80 5.12 7.51
C LEU A 133 -1.31 4.85 6.07
N GLU A 134 -0.33 3.97 5.90
CA GLU A 134 0.20 3.60 4.59
C GLU A 134 -0.85 2.82 3.76
N ILE A 135 -1.56 1.87 4.38
CA ILE A 135 -2.66 1.14 3.74
C ILE A 135 -3.79 2.10 3.36
N ASP A 136 -4.20 2.99 4.28
CA ASP A 136 -5.23 4.00 4.01
C ASP A 136 -4.84 4.93 2.86
N PHE A 137 -3.57 5.33 2.81
CA PHE A 137 -3.04 6.13 1.71
C PHE A 137 -3.12 5.40 0.36
N ILE A 138 -2.70 4.12 0.29
CA ILE A 138 -2.77 3.33 -0.95
C ILE A 138 -4.23 3.14 -1.40
N LYS A 139 -5.14 2.83 -0.47
CA LYS A 139 -6.58 2.73 -0.77
C LYS A 139 -7.17 4.04 -1.29
N ASN A 140 -6.77 5.17 -0.72
CA ASN A 140 -7.22 6.48 -1.20
C ASN A 140 -6.70 6.76 -2.62
N CYS A 141 -5.44 6.46 -2.91
CA CYS A 141 -4.89 6.56 -4.26
C CYS A 141 -5.62 5.65 -5.25
N TRP A 142 -5.93 4.40 -4.86
CA TRP A 142 -6.71 3.46 -5.65
C TRP A 142 -8.11 3.97 -5.98
N LYS A 143 -8.83 4.45 -4.96
CA LYS A 143 -10.15 5.05 -5.12
C LYS A 143 -10.11 6.22 -6.10
N ASN A 144 -9.17 7.15 -5.92
CA ASN A 144 -8.98 8.30 -6.81
C ASN A 144 -8.70 7.85 -8.25
N ALA A 145 -7.84 6.84 -8.43
CA ALA A 145 -7.55 6.29 -9.75
C ALA A 145 -8.78 5.64 -10.40
N LYS A 146 -9.62 4.92 -9.65
CA LYS A 146 -10.89 4.36 -10.16
C LYS A 146 -11.89 5.43 -10.53
N GLU A 147 -12.01 6.50 -9.75
CA GLU A 147 -12.91 7.62 -10.07
C GLU A 147 -12.52 8.31 -11.39
N ASN A 148 -11.21 8.49 -11.63
CA ASN A 148 -10.70 9.12 -12.85
C ASN A 148 -10.79 8.22 -14.09
N THR A 149 -10.62 6.91 -13.93
CA THR A 149 -10.62 5.94 -15.04
C THR A 149 -11.99 5.29 -15.29
N ARG A 150 -12.91 5.38 -14.31
CA ARG A 150 -14.18 4.64 -14.24
C ARG A 150 -13.99 3.12 -14.35
N SER A 151 -12.82 2.62 -13.96
CA SER A 151 -12.53 1.19 -14.04
C SER A 151 -13.39 0.38 -13.09
N LYS A 152 -13.76 -0.83 -13.54
CA LYS A 152 -14.46 -1.84 -12.74
C LYS A 152 -13.53 -2.93 -12.20
N THR A 153 -12.23 -2.84 -12.49
CA THR A 153 -11.23 -3.78 -11.99
C THR A 153 -11.24 -3.78 -10.47
N ILE A 154 -11.16 -4.97 -9.89
CA ILE A 154 -11.07 -5.23 -8.47
C ILE A 154 -9.60 -5.36 -8.10
N GLY A 155 -9.19 -4.73 -7.01
CA GLY A 155 -7.80 -4.71 -6.57
C GLY A 155 -7.66 -5.32 -5.18
N PHE A 156 -6.63 -6.13 -4.99
CA PHE A 156 -6.23 -6.65 -3.69
C PHE A 156 -4.82 -6.15 -3.34
N LEU A 157 -4.66 -5.58 -2.16
CA LEU A 157 -3.38 -5.15 -1.62
C LEU A 157 -2.76 -6.30 -0.84
N GLU A 158 -1.52 -6.63 -1.17
CA GLU A 158 -0.78 -7.76 -0.58
C GLU A 158 0.62 -7.31 -0.17
N SER A 159 1.06 -7.68 1.04
CA SER A 159 2.44 -7.44 1.48
C SER A 159 3.40 -8.43 0.81
N SER A 160 4.59 -7.97 0.41
CA SER A 160 5.62 -8.80 -0.26
C SER A 160 6.07 -10.04 0.52
N ASP A 161 5.94 -10.02 1.84
CA ASP A 161 6.28 -11.12 2.75
C ASP A 161 5.05 -11.89 3.26
N ASN A 162 3.86 -11.56 2.73
CA ASN A 162 2.55 -12.08 3.14
C ASN A 162 2.23 -11.88 4.64
N SER A 163 2.94 -11.00 5.36
CA SER A 163 2.75 -10.84 6.80
C SER A 163 1.57 -9.95 7.17
N ALA A 164 1.11 -9.09 6.27
CA ALA A 164 0.11 -8.07 6.56
C ALA A 164 -1.33 -8.44 6.14
N GLY A 165 -1.56 -9.68 5.69
CA GLY A 165 -2.86 -10.09 5.16
C GLY A 165 -3.13 -9.55 3.75
N ILE A 166 -4.34 -9.79 3.26
CA ILE A 166 -4.80 -9.36 1.93
C ILE A 166 -5.95 -8.37 2.14
N PHE A 167 -5.88 -7.18 1.54
CA PHE A 167 -6.96 -6.18 1.67
C PHE A 167 -7.66 -5.95 0.34
N ASP A 168 -8.99 -5.95 0.36
CA ASP A 168 -9.79 -5.44 -0.74
C ASP A 168 -9.61 -3.91 -0.84
N LEU A 169 -9.02 -3.42 -1.93
CA LEU A 169 -8.73 -2.00 -2.13
C LEU A 169 -9.99 -1.14 -2.31
N ASP A 170 -11.14 -1.71 -2.67
CA ASP A 170 -12.38 -0.96 -2.90
C ASP A 170 -13.14 -0.64 -1.61
N ASN A 171 -12.99 -1.45 -0.56
CA ASN A 171 -13.72 -1.28 0.70
C ASN A 171 -12.86 -1.42 1.96
N GLY A 172 -11.59 -1.76 1.83
CA GLY A 172 -10.64 -1.91 2.93
C GLY A 172 -10.87 -3.15 3.80
N PHE A 173 -11.66 -4.11 3.36
CA PHE A 173 -11.86 -5.36 4.10
C PHE A 173 -10.58 -6.20 4.06
N GLU A 174 -10.07 -6.55 5.23
CA GLU A 174 -8.98 -7.51 5.40
C GLU A 174 -9.53 -8.93 5.29
N LEU A 175 -9.01 -9.72 4.35
CA LEU A 175 -9.41 -11.10 4.13
C LEU A 175 -8.75 -11.98 5.20
N PRO A 176 -9.54 -12.78 5.94
CA PRO A 176 -9.00 -13.83 6.80
C PRO A 176 -8.14 -14.80 6.00
N PHE A 177 -7.06 -15.29 6.60
CA PHE A 177 -6.10 -16.19 5.95
C PHE A 177 -6.74 -17.48 5.40
N GLU A 178 -7.84 -17.93 6.01
CA GLU A 178 -8.56 -19.13 5.61
C GLU A 178 -9.47 -18.94 4.39
N ILE A 179 -9.70 -17.70 3.95
CA ILE A 179 -10.64 -17.37 2.87
C ILE A 179 -9.87 -17.00 1.61
N GLU A 180 -10.06 -17.77 0.54
CA GLU A 180 -9.53 -17.47 -0.79
C GLU A 180 -10.24 -16.24 -1.40
N ILE A 181 -9.55 -15.53 -2.30
CA ILE A 181 -10.11 -14.31 -2.92
C ILE A 181 -11.38 -14.65 -3.71
N ASP A 182 -11.45 -15.80 -4.37
CA ASP A 182 -12.65 -16.25 -5.08
C ASP A 182 -13.83 -16.59 -4.18
N GLU A 183 -13.60 -17.24 -3.05
CA GLU A 183 -14.68 -17.47 -2.08
C GLU A 183 -15.24 -16.12 -1.60
N TYR A 184 -14.35 -15.18 -1.28
CA TYR A 184 -14.71 -13.83 -0.89
C TYR A 184 -15.50 -13.10 -1.99
N LEU A 185 -15.04 -13.11 -3.24
CA LEU A 185 -15.69 -12.43 -4.36
C LEU A 185 -17.04 -13.05 -4.72
N GLN A 186 -17.15 -14.39 -4.73
CA GLN A 186 -18.41 -15.10 -4.98
C GLN A 186 -19.45 -14.79 -3.90
N SER A 187 -19.04 -14.71 -2.63
CA SER A 187 -19.94 -14.32 -1.53
C SER A 187 -20.54 -12.92 -1.70
N ARG A 188 -19.88 -12.06 -2.49
CA ARG A 188 -20.31 -10.71 -2.84
C ARG A 188 -20.97 -10.60 -4.22
N GLY A 189 -21.21 -11.73 -4.88
CA GLY A 189 -21.92 -11.82 -6.16
C GLY A 189 -21.05 -11.52 -7.38
N PHE A 190 -19.73 -11.46 -7.24
CA PHE A 190 -18.82 -11.41 -8.38
C PHE A 190 -18.59 -12.82 -8.91
N LEU A 191 -18.85 -13.02 -10.21
CA LEU A 191 -18.62 -14.28 -10.91
C LEU A 191 -17.54 -14.04 -11.96
N ILE A 192 -16.29 -14.36 -11.61
CA ILE A 192 -15.13 -14.14 -12.46
C ILE A 192 -14.63 -15.50 -12.92
N ASN A 193 -14.44 -15.66 -14.23
CA ASN A 193 -13.97 -16.93 -14.77
C ASN A 193 -12.49 -17.11 -14.40
N LYS A 194 -12.15 -18.18 -13.69
CA LYS A 194 -10.76 -18.61 -13.49
C LYS A 194 -10.19 -19.24 -14.75
N GLU A 195 -8.88 -19.14 -14.94
CA GLU A 195 -8.15 -19.97 -15.90
C GLU A 195 -7.89 -21.34 -15.29
N ILE A 196 -8.30 -22.37 -16.01
CA ILE A 196 -8.05 -23.78 -15.68
C ILE A 196 -6.74 -24.19 -16.35
#